data_AF-A0A964EWK6-F1
#
_entry.id   AF-A0A964EWK6-F1
#
_cell.length_a   1.000
_cell.length_b   1.000
_cell.length_c   1.000
_cell.angle_alpha   90.00
_cell.angle_beta   90.00
_cell.angle_gamma   90.00
#
_symmetry.space_group_name_H-M   'P 1'
#
loop_
_entity.id
_entity.type
_entity.pdbx_description
1 polymer ?
#
loop_
_entity_poly.entity_id
_entity_poly.type
_entity_poly.pdbx_seq_one_letter_code
_entity_poly.pdbx_strand_id
1 'polypeptide(L)'
;MDCLTLEHTDLHFGSPDVGDAYGLKVDVSNAARFPVALTSLSTEGDPFEQLQMDLYTCEGEILPPNASCEIIVDLVAKEAGGLDADIFVTTDNPACDEAVISITASVQPYRPDGPHTDQGGWFGCASGPAGGQGTWMVFVLGWVACRGWRDRVRHGRD
;
A
#
# COMPACT_ATOMS: atom_id res chain seq x y z
N MET A 1 -21.70 22.93 14.94
CA MET A 1 -22.33 23.24 13.63
C MET A 1 -21.44 22.66 12.56
N ASP A 2 -21.98 21.95 11.56
CA ASP A 2 -21.16 21.43 10.46
C ASP A 2 -20.72 22.57 9.53
N CYS A 3 -19.42 22.84 9.50
CA CYS A 3 -18.83 23.82 8.58
C CYS A 3 -18.22 23.17 7.35
N LEU A 4 -17.79 21.91 7.49
CA LEU A 4 -17.22 21.12 6.41
C LEU A 4 -18.21 20.05 5.96
N THR A 5 -18.17 19.71 4.68
CA THR A 5 -18.87 18.56 4.11
C THR A 5 -17.84 17.70 3.40
N LEU A 6 -17.82 16.42 3.76
CA LEU A 6 -16.97 15.41 3.15
C LEU A 6 -17.77 14.66 2.10
N GLU A 7 -17.19 14.43 0.91
CA GLU A 7 -17.81 13.55 -0.08
C GLU A 7 -17.91 12.10 0.44
N HIS A 8 -16.87 11.67 1.16
CA HIS A 8 -16.77 10.35 1.76
C HIS A 8 -16.30 10.45 3.21
N THR A 9 -17.07 9.85 4.13
CA THR A 9 -16.73 9.69 5.55
C THR A 9 -16.13 8.33 5.85
N ASP A 10 -16.18 7.40 4.90
CA ASP A 10 -15.78 6.01 5.07
C ASP A 10 -14.90 5.60 3.89
N LEU A 11 -13.63 5.32 4.17
CA LEU A 11 -12.65 4.86 3.20
C LEU A 11 -12.35 3.40 3.42
N HIS A 12 -12.68 2.58 2.42
CA HIS A 12 -12.41 1.16 2.44
C HIS A 12 -11.36 0.79 1.39
N PHE A 13 -10.18 0.38 1.86
CA PHE A 13 -9.08 -0.06 1.00
C PHE A 13 -9.16 -1.53 0.61
N GLY A 14 -10.19 -2.25 1.06
CA GLY A 14 -10.38 -3.66 0.72
C GLY A 14 -9.37 -4.57 1.42
N SER A 15 -8.77 -5.46 0.64
CA SER A 15 -7.83 -6.48 1.15
C SER A 15 -6.49 -6.45 0.40
N PRO A 16 -5.69 -5.38 0.58
CA PRO A 16 -4.41 -5.23 -0.10
C PRO A 16 -3.39 -6.27 0.36
N ASP A 17 -2.46 -6.67 -0.50
CA ASP A 17 -1.35 -7.53 -0.10
C ASP A 17 -0.23 -6.70 0.55
N VAL A 18 0.51 -7.28 1.51
CA VAL A 18 1.71 -6.63 2.07
C VAL A 18 2.68 -6.27 0.93
N GLY A 19 3.09 -5.00 0.89
CA GLY A 19 3.94 -4.41 -0.15
C GLY A 19 3.19 -3.52 -1.13
N ASP A 20 1.86 -3.60 -1.16
CA ASP A 20 1.04 -2.72 -2.00
C ASP A 20 0.93 -1.30 -1.42
N ALA A 21 0.67 -0.35 -2.30
CA ALA A 21 0.31 1.02 -1.95
C ALA A 21 -0.97 1.44 -2.70
N TYR A 22 -1.90 2.06 -1.98
CA TYR A 22 -3.17 2.53 -2.51
C TYR A 22 -3.43 3.96 -2.04
N GLY A 23 -3.88 4.82 -2.95
CA GLY A 23 -4.28 6.19 -2.62
C GLY A 23 -5.77 6.39 -2.89
N LEU A 24 -6.49 6.90 -1.89
CA LEU A 24 -7.87 7.36 -2.04
C LEU A 24 -7.94 8.86 -1.83
N LYS A 25 -8.83 9.50 -2.59
CA LYS A 25 -9.06 10.94 -2.52
C LYS A 25 -10.34 11.22 -1.78
N VAL A 26 -10.33 12.26 -0.95
CA VAL A 26 -11.51 12.78 -0.28
C VAL A 26 -11.63 14.27 -0.58
N ASP A 27 -12.76 14.64 -1.18
CA ASP A 27 -13.13 16.03 -1.36
C ASP A 27 -13.73 16.59 -0.06
N VAL A 28 -13.12 17.68 0.43
CA VAL A 28 -13.57 18.46 1.58
C VAL A 28 -14.10 19.80 1.09
N SER A 29 -15.37 20.08 1.36
CA SER A 29 -16.03 21.32 0.93
C SER A 29 -16.40 22.20 2.12
N ASN A 30 -16.19 23.50 2.00
CA ASN A 30 -16.69 24.47 2.97
C ASN A 30 -18.18 24.75 2.74
N ALA A 31 -19.03 24.23 3.63
CA ALA A 31 -20.47 24.46 3.64
C ALA A 31 -20.89 25.69 4.47
N ALA A 32 -19.95 26.30 5.20
CA ALA A 32 -20.22 27.52 5.95
C ALA A 32 -20.38 28.73 5.03
N ARG A 33 -21.02 29.78 5.56
CA ARG A 33 -21.20 31.07 4.86
C ARG A 33 -20.01 32.02 5.02
N PHE A 34 -18.95 31.56 5.69
CA PHE A 34 -17.73 32.31 5.96
C PHE A 34 -16.51 31.46 5.56
N PRO A 35 -15.35 32.07 5.29
CA PRO A 35 -14.13 31.34 5.00
C PRO A 35 -13.70 30.48 6.19
N VAL A 36 -13.25 29.25 5.94
CA VAL A 36 -12.83 28.28 6.97
C VAL A 36 -11.40 27.86 6.69
N ALA A 37 -10.52 27.93 7.68
CA ALA A 37 -9.16 27.44 7.55
C ALA A 37 -9.06 26.04 8.18
N LEU A 38 -8.40 25.11 7.48
CA LEU A 38 -8.06 23.81 8.07
C LEU A 38 -6.80 23.98 8.93
N THR A 39 -6.91 23.66 10.22
CA THR A 39 -5.84 23.90 11.19
C THR A 39 -4.99 22.68 11.48
N SER A 40 -5.61 21.50 11.52
CA SER A 40 -4.88 20.26 11.75
C SER A 40 -5.60 19.08 11.16
N LEU A 41 -4.80 18.07 10.82
CA LEU A 41 -5.26 16.70 10.71
C LEU A 41 -4.53 15.83 11.71
N SER A 42 -5.29 15.00 12.39
CA SER A 42 -4.78 13.98 13.29
C SER A 42 -5.40 12.64 12.93
N THR A 43 -4.61 11.58 13.06
CA THR A 43 -5.08 10.20 12.95
C THR A 43 -5.18 9.58 14.33
N GLU A 44 -6.24 8.82 14.59
CA GLU A 44 -6.31 7.84 15.68
C GLU A 44 -6.59 6.41 15.12
N GLY A 45 -6.24 5.34 15.84
CA GLY A 45 -6.40 3.93 15.42
C GLY A 45 -5.14 3.18 14.92
N ASP A 46 -5.17 1.85 14.98
CA ASP A 46 -4.00 0.99 14.72
C ASP A 46 -4.15 0.17 13.43
N PRO A 47 -3.06 -0.11 12.69
CA PRO A 47 -1.69 0.39 12.87
C PRO A 47 -1.42 1.69 12.08
N PHE A 48 -1.10 2.76 12.79
CA PHE A 48 -0.80 4.09 12.21
C PHE A 48 0.34 4.13 11.20
N GLU A 49 1.37 3.32 11.39
CA GLU A 49 2.59 3.38 10.57
C GLU A 49 2.34 2.97 9.11
N GLN A 50 1.17 2.38 8.81
CA GLN A 50 0.75 2.00 7.48
C GLN A 50 0.03 3.13 6.73
N LEU A 51 -0.36 4.21 7.42
CA LEU A 51 -1.04 5.35 6.82
C LEU A 51 -0.06 6.50 6.57
N GLN A 52 -0.13 7.05 5.36
CA GLN A 52 0.47 8.32 4.99
C GLN A 52 -0.65 9.23 4.50
N MET A 53 -0.60 10.49 4.93
CA MET A 53 -1.61 11.47 4.54
C MET A 53 -0.89 12.66 3.92
N ASP A 54 -1.34 13.04 2.73
CA ASP A 54 -0.84 14.21 2.03
C ASP A 54 -1.97 15.23 1.87
N LEU A 55 -1.77 16.40 2.45
CA LEU A 55 -2.71 17.52 2.46
C LEU A 55 -2.44 18.42 1.26
N TYR A 56 -2.65 17.87 0.07
CA TYR A 56 -2.19 18.50 -1.17
C TYR A 56 -2.67 19.95 -1.33
N THR A 57 -3.98 20.17 -1.25
CA THR A 57 -4.60 21.49 -1.50
C THR A 57 -5.28 22.07 -0.26
N CYS A 58 -5.22 21.37 0.88
CA CYS A 58 -5.91 21.75 2.10
C CYS A 58 -4.97 22.31 3.19
N GLU A 59 -3.65 22.04 3.14
CA GLU A 59 -2.74 22.46 4.22
C GLU A 59 -2.51 23.97 4.21
N GLY A 60 -2.94 24.65 5.28
CA GLY A 60 -2.74 26.10 5.47
C GLY A 60 -3.57 26.98 4.53
N GLU A 61 -4.46 26.38 3.72
CA GLU A 61 -5.38 27.09 2.84
C GLU A 61 -6.65 27.50 3.59
N ILE A 62 -7.14 28.69 3.25
CA ILE A 62 -8.42 29.20 3.74
C ILE A 62 -9.45 28.94 2.66
N LEU A 63 -10.37 28.01 2.90
CA LEU A 63 -11.44 27.69 1.96
C LEU A 63 -12.52 28.78 1.98
N PRO A 64 -12.76 29.50 0.86
CA PRO A 64 -13.94 30.36 0.74
C PRO A 64 -15.25 29.54 0.85
N PRO A 65 -16.39 30.20 1.10
CA PRO A 65 -17.69 29.54 1.07
C PRO A 65 -17.93 28.80 -0.26
N ASN A 66 -18.35 27.54 -0.20
CA ASN A 66 -18.56 26.63 -1.33
C ASN A 66 -17.30 26.26 -2.13
N ALA A 67 -16.10 26.57 -1.62
CA ALA A 67 -14.88 26.02 -2.17
C ALA A 67 -14.62 24.62 -1.62
N SER A 68 -13.85 23.83 -2.37
CA SER A 68 -13.40 22.51 -1.96
C SER A 68 -11.89 22.37 -2.08
N CYS A 69 -11.34 21.44 -1.32
CA CYS A 69 -9.97 20.96 -1.47
C CYS A 69 -9.93 19.43 -1.37
N GLU A 70 -8.88 18.84 -1.92
CA GLU A 70 -8.64 17.39 -1.93
C GLU A 70 -7.63 17.02 -0.83
N ILE A 71 -8.00 15.99 -0.05
CA ILE A 71 -7.08 15.23 0.82
C ILE A 71 -6.78 13.91 0.13
N ILE A 72 -5.50 13.52 0.10
CA ILE A 72 -5.07 12.21 -0.38
C ILE A 72 -4.67 11.37 0.83
N VAL A 73 -5.31 10.22 0.97
CA VAL A 73 -5.02 9.23 2.01
C VAL A 73 -4.36 8.04 1.33
N ASP A 74 -3.08 7.84 1.63
CA ASP A 74 -2.26 6.75 1.10
C ASP A 74 -2.09 5.65 2.16
N LEU A 75 -2.50 4.45 1.81
CA LEU A 75 -2.25 3.24 2.57
C LEU A 75 -1.03 2.52 1.99
N VAL A 76 0.02 2.36 2.79
CA VAL A 76 1.19 1.52 2.49
C VAL A 76 1.11 0.27 3.36
N ALA A 77 0.72 -0.84 2.76
CA ALA A 77 0.51 -2.11 3.45
C ALA A 77 1.84 -2.73 3.90
N LYS A 78 2.26 -2.49 5.14
CA LYS A 78 3.54 -2.99 5.67
C LYS A 78 3.42 -4.33 6.37
N GLU A 79 2.30 -4.57 7.04
CA GLU A 79 2.06 -5.76 7.85
C GLU A 79 0.64 -6.26 7.65
N ALA A 80 0.49 -7.58 7.62
CA ALA A 80 -0.82 -8.22 7.50
C ALA A 80 -1.66 -8.00 8.76
N GLY A 81 -2.96 -7.78 8.60
CA GLY A 81 -3.87 -7.52 9.71
C GLY A 81 -5.04 -6.62 9.33
N GLY A 82 -5.93 -6.42 10.29
CA GLY A 82 -6.95 -5.38 10.17
C GLY A 82 -6.31 -4.01 10.41
N LEU A 83 -6.73 -3.03 9.62
CA LEU A 83 -6.47 -1.63 9.86
C LEU A 83 -7.82 -0.96 10.11
N ASP A 84 -7.90 -0.25 11.22
CA ASP A 84 -9.06 0.52 11.64
C ASP A 84 -8.56 1.83 12.26
N ALA A 85 -8.84 2.93 11.57
CA ALA A 85 -8.31 4.24 11.92
C ALA A 85 -9.29 5.36 11.57
N ASP A 86 -9.27 6.44 12.33
CA ASP A 86 -10.06 7.64 12.08
C ASP A 86 -9.12 8.82 11.80
N ILE A 87 -9.44 9.60 10.77
CA ILE A 87 -8.84 10.90 10.51
C ILE A 87 -9.80 11.97 11.03
N PHE A 88 -9.25 12.86 11.85
CA PHE A 88 -9.93 14.02 12.38
C PHE A 88 -9.46 15.28 11.66
N VAL A 89 -10.43 16.04 11.15
CA VAL A 89 -10.22 17.29 10.42
C VAL A 89 -10.75 18.44 11.28
N THR A 90 -9.84 19.26 11.80
CA THR A 90 -10.19 20.42 12.61
C THR A 90 -10.06 21.72 11.82
N THR A 91 -10.82 22.72 12.26
CA THR A 91 -10.81 24.06 11.66
C THR A 91 -10.43 25.13 12.68
N ASP A 92 -10.09 26.31 12.19
CA ASP A 92 -9.77 27.49 13.01
C ASP A 92 -10.94 28.04 13.82
N ASN A 93 -12.17 27.65 13.48
CA ASN A 93 -13.37 28.10 14.15
C ASN A 93 -13.89 27.03 15.14
N PRO A 94 -13.83 27.29 16.46
CA PRO A 94 -14.27 26.32 17.48
C PRO A 94 -15.78 26.09 17.52
N ALA A 95 -16.59 26.87 16.79
CA ALA A 95 -18.02 26.61 16.62
C ALA A 95 -18.31 25.55 15.54
N CYS A 96 -17.31 25.24 14.72
CA CYS A 96 -17.38 24.19 13.74
C CYS A 96 -17.14 22.84 14.41
N ASP A 97 -17.98 21.87 14.06
CA ASP A 97 -17.78 20.50 14.50
C ASP A 97 -16.59 19.89 13.74
N GLU A 98 -15.89 18.98 14.39
CA GLU A 98 -14.79 18.21 13.79
C GLU A 98 -15.35 17.22 12.77
N ALA A 99 -14.75 17.19 11.58
CA ALA A 99 -15.14 16.22 10.55
C ALA A 99 -14.27 14.96 10.68
N VAL A 100 -14.90 13.79 10.63
CA VAL A 100 -14.24 12.49 10.84
C VAL A 100 -14.34 11.64 9.59
N ILE A 101 -13.22 11.00 9.22
CA ILE A 101 -13.14 10.03 8.12
C ILE A 101 -12.65 8.71 8.71
N SER A 102 -13.49 7.68 8.68
CA SER A 102 -13.14 6.34 9.12
C SER A 102 -12.46 5.56 7.99
N ILE A 103 -11.39 4.85 8.31
CA ILE A 103 -10.55 4.09 7.41
C ILE A 103 -10.56 2.64 7.83
N THR A 104 -10.84 1.76 6.88
CA THR A 104 -10.78 0.31 7.11
C THR A 104 -10.03 -0.41 6.01
N ALA A 105 -9.19 -1.38 6.40
CA ALA A 105 -8.55 -2.32 5.49
C ALA A 105 -8.34 -3.68 6.15
N SER A 106 -8.18 -4.72 5.33
CA SER A 106 -7.79 -6.06 5.78
C SER A 106 -6.58 -6.53 4.99
N VAL A 107 -5.40 -6.10 5.43
CA VAL A 107 -4.13 -6.39 4.75
C VAL A 107 -3.86 -7.89 4.78
N GLN A 108 -3.73 -8.49 3.60
CA GLN A 108 -3.40 -9.89 3.43
C GLN A 108 -1.88 -10.09 3.54
N PRO A 109 -1.42 -11.22 4.10
CA PRO A 109 -0.01 -11.56 4.08
C PRO A 109 0.49 -11.63 2.64
N TYR A 110 1.73 -11.16 2.42
CA TYR A 110 2.36 -11.21 1.12
C TYR A 110 2.18 -12.60 0.49
N ARG A 111 1.47 -12.64 -0.63
CA ARG A 111 1.31 -13.84 -1.44
C ARG A 111 2.26 -13.71 -2.62
N PRO A 112 3.37 -14.47 -2.67
CA PRO A 112 4.24 -14.48 -3.85
C PRO A 112 3.54 -14.99 -5.12
N ASP A 113 2.29 -15.49 -5.03
CA ASP A 113 1.61 -16.19 -6.12
C ASP A 113 0.12 -15.80 -6.24
N GLY A 114 -0.19 -14.76 -7.03
CA GLY A 114 -1.40 -14.73 -7.87
C GLY A 114 -1.05 -15.37 -9.21
N PRO A 115 -1.97 -16.02 -9.95
CA PRO A 115 -1.62 -17.02 -10.95
C PRO A 115 -0.66 -16.45 -11.99
N HIS A 116 0.62 -16.80 -11.87
CA HIS A 116 1.41 -17.02 -13.05
C HIS A 116 0.61 -18.05 -13.83
N THR A 117 0.05 -17.65 -14.97
CA THR A 117 -0.36 -18.62 -15.97
C THR A 117 0.92 -19.34 -16.36
N ASP A 118 1.19 -20.44 -15.66
CA ASP A 118 2.17 -21.45 -16.03
C ASP A 118 1.69 -22.14 -17.32
N GLN A 119 1.59 -21.37 -18.39
CA GLN A 119 1.73 -21.86 -19.75
C GLN A 119 3.16 -21.57 -20.16
N GLY A 120 4.09 -22.27 -19.52
CA GLY A 120 5.51 -21.97 -19.64
C GLY A 120 6.45 -23.10 -19.24
N GLY A 121 6.07 -24.36 -19.50
CA GLY A 121 7.06 -25.40 -19.81
C GLY A 121 8.06 -25.78 -18.73
N TRP A 122 7.72 -26.84 -18.00
CA TRP A 122 8.60 -27.95 -17.62
C TRP A 122 10.01 -27.95 -18.26
N PHE A 123 10.98 -27.29 -17.65
CA PHE A 123 12.41 -27.66 -17.67
C PHE A 123 12.96 -27.31 -16.27
N GLY A 124 13.05 -28.20 -15.29
CA GLY A 124 13.60 -29.53 -15.39
C GLY A 124 15.14 -29.47 -15.33
N CYS A 125 15.72 -29.02 -14.22
CA CYS A 125 17.11 -29.32 -13.87
C CYS A 125 17.21 -30.81 -13.48
N ALA A 126 17.07 -31.70 -14.47
CA ALA A 126 17.32 -33.13 -14.31
C ALA A 126 18.73 -33.44 -14.82
N SER A 127 19.55 -33.94 -13.90
CA SER A 127 20.90 -34.43 -14.14
C SER A 127 20.90 -35.94 -14.49
N GLY A 128 21.44 -36.26 -15.68
CA GLY A 128 22.08 -37.54 -16.07
C GLY A 128 21.23 -38.59 -16.81
N PRO A 129 21.84 -39.67 -17.38
CA PRO A 129 23.04 -39.72 -18.22
C PRO A 129 22.84 -40.51 -19.56
N ALA A 130 23.86 -40.48 -20.41
CA ALA A 130 24.24 -41.48 -21.43
C ALA A 130 23.29 -41.82 -22.61
N GLY A 131 23.71 -41.41 -23.82
CA GLY A 131 23.50 -42.19 -25.05
C GLY A 131 22.82 -41.41 -26.19
N GLY A 132 23.53 -41.22 -27.31
CA GLY A 132 22.89 -40.92 -28.60
C GLY A 132 23.44 -39.71 -29.37
N GLN A 133 24.55 -39.94 -30.06
CA GLN A 133 25.05 -39.33 -31.31
C GLN A 133 24.42 -38.01 -31.84
N GLY A 134 25.25 -36.97 -32.03
CA GLY A 134 24.86 -35.79 -32.80
C GLY A 134 25.79 -34.56 -32.71
N THR A 135 27.09 -34.73 -33.00
CA THR A 135 27.91 -33.85 -33.85
C THR A 135 27.71 -32.30 -33.77
N TRP A 136 28.67 -31.65 -33.09
CA TRP A 136 29.29 -30.31 -33.26
C TRP A 136 28.44 -29.02 -33.35
N MET A 137 28.54 -28.17 -32.31
CA MET A 137 29.11 -26.82 -32.47
C MET A 137 29.73 -26.36 -31.15
N VAL A 138 31.01 -25.98 -31.24
CA VAL A 138 31.82 -25.40 -30.18
C VAL A 138 31.46 -23.92 -30.07
N PHE A 139 30.90 -23.49 -28.95
CA PHE A 139 31.09 -22.11 -28.47
C PHE A 139 31.69 -22.16 -27.07
N VAL A 140 32.95 -21.76 -27.05
CA VAL A 140 33.84 -21.64 -25.92
C VAL A 140 33.66 -20.24 -25.34
N LEU A 141 33.62 -20.19 -24.00
CA LEU A 141 33.81 -19.05 -23.08
C LEU A 141 32.60 -18.18 -22.73
N GLY A 142 32.15 -18.38 -21.49
CA GLY A 142 31.33 -17.46 -20.72
C GLY A 142 31.14 -17.93 -19.28
N TRP A 143 32.18 -18.49 -18.64
CA TRP A 143 32.17 -18.78 -17.21
C TRP A 143 32.30 -17.47 -16.43
N VAL A 144 31.22 -17.03 -15.76
CA VAL A 144 31.32 -16.37 -14.44
C VAL A 144 30.27 -16.99 -13.54
N ALA A 145 30.76 -17.55 -12.45
CA ALA A 145 30.08 -18.49 -11.60
C ALA A 145 29.13 -17.81 -10.61
N CYS A 146 27.87 -18.28 -10.54
CA CYS A 146 27.07 -18.23 -9.32
C CYS A 146 27.70 -19.20 -8.31
N ARG A 147 28.65 -18.71 -7.52
CA ARG A 147 29.25 -19.47 -6.42
C ARG A 147 28.76 -18.90 -5.10
N GLY A 148 27.93 -19.69 -4.42
CA GLY A 148 27.67 -19.54 -3.00
C GLY A 148 26.22 -19.24 -2.69
N TRP A 149 25.45 -20.27 -2.37
CA TRP A 149 25.08 -20.53 -0.98
C TRP A 149 24.23 -21.81 -0.87
N ARG A 150 24.40 -22.50 0.26
CA ARG A 150 23.51 -23.53 0.83
C ARG A 150 23.45 -24.88 0.10
N ASP A 151 23.47 -26.03 0.76
CA ASP A 151 23.52 -26.43 2.17
C ASP A 151 23.70 -27.94 2.15
N ARG A 152 24.34 -28.54 3.18
CA ARG A 152 23.64 -29.51 4.04
C ARG A 152 24.54 -30.11 5.11
N VAL A 153 24.25 -29.66 6.32
CA VAL A 153 24.25 -30.43 7.56
C VAL A 153 23.40 -31.70 7.36
N ARG A 154 23.92 -32.89 7.71
CA ARG A 154 23.32 -33.84 8.68
C ARG A 154 23.90 -35.27 8.61
N HIS A 155 24.30 -35.74 9.80
CA HIS A 155 24.23 -37.11 10.35
C HIS A 155 25.05 -38.27 9.75
N GLY A 156 26.10 -38.68 10.49
CA GLY A 156 26.09 -39.87 11.37
C GLY A 156 26.23 -41.29 10.78
N ARG A 157 27.15 -42.08 11.38
CA ARG A 157 27.56 -43.50 11.16
C ARG A 157 28.55 -43.71 10.01
N ASP A 158 29.67 -44.40 10.15
CA ASP A 158 30.20 -45.30 11.20
C ASP A 158 31.70 -45.01 11.46
#